data_AF-A0A9W7A8K5-F1
#
_entry.id   AF-A0A9W7A8K5-F1
#
_cell.length_a   1.000
_cell.length_b   1.000
_cell.length_c   1.000
_cell.angle_alpha   90.00
_cell.angle_beta   90.00
_cell.angle_gamma   90.00
#
_symmetry.space_group_name_H-M   'P 1'
#
loop_
_entity.id
_entity.type
_entity.pdbx_description
1 polymer ?
#
loop_
_entity_poly.entity_id
_entity_poly.type
_entity_poly.pdbx_seq_one_letter_code
_entity_poly.pdbx_strand_id
1 'polypeptide(L)'
;MDDDAIEAAEALAGSEGISQLVAGLDSSVAENNEESAEAILDAILRMSSDIKSPEVLQSLAGHQTTTFAKVLATFLEEVTVIEVLFAVLNKIHMSEDPASSFGSVRENVANVLKAMDTHSEGEETLIEYGCQVINTMALGNEAAAKMLIEEGVEERLSAAKEIITNERNQKYVVQARATLKI
;
A
#
# COMPACT_ATOMS: atom_id res chain seq x y z
N MET A 1 19.57 -3.24 3.04
CA MET A 1 20.08 -1.96 3.61
C MET A 1 20.15 -2.17 5.11
N ASP A 2 21.18 -1.67 5.80
CA ASP A 2 21.28 -1.83 7.25
C ASP A 2 20.62 -0.65 8.00
N ASP A 3 20.43 -0.81 9.31
CA ASP A 3 19.75 0.19 10.15
C ASP A 3 20.46 1.54 10.13
N ASP A 4 21.79 1.56 10.16
CA ASP A 4 22.60 2.80 10.09
C ASP A 4 22.30 3.59 8.79
N ALA A 5 22.15 2.88 7.66
CA ALA A 5 21.79 3.52 6.40
C ALA A 5 20.33 4.00 6.39
N ILE A 6 19.41 3.28 7.04
CA ILE A 6 18.00 3.69 7.18
C ILE A 6 17.90 4.97 7.99
N GLU A 7 18.57 5.04 9.14
CA GLU A 7 18.62 6.24 9.98
C GLU A 7 19.23 7.43 9.23
N ALA A 8 20.29 7.20 8.45
CA ALA A 8 20.90 8.23 7.63
C ALA A 8 19.93 8.77 6.55
N ALA A 9 19.15 7.89 5.91
CA ALA A 9 18.15 8.29 4.93
C ALA A 9 16.98 9.06 5.57
N GLU A 10 16.50 8.65 6.75
CA GLU A 10 15.50 9.39 7.52
C GLU A 10 16.02 10.79 7.91
N ALA A 11 17.30 10.90 8.28
CA ALA A 11 17.93 12.16 8.65
C ALA A 11 18.11 13.14 7.48
N LEU A 12 18.28 12.65 6.24
CA LEU A 12 18.29 13.50 5.04
C LEU A 12 16.93 14.17 4.81
N ALA A 13 15.84 13.50 5.20
CA ALA A 13 14.47 13.91 4.97
C ALA A 13 14.13 14.16 3.47
N GLY A 14 12.89 14.55 3.19
CA GLY A 14 12.48 14.98 1.84
C GLY A 14 12.61 13.90 0.76
N SER A 15 12.80 14.34 -0.48
CA SER A 15 12.86 13.45 -1.66
C SER A 15 14.15 12.63 -1.75
N GLU A 16 15.27 13.15 -1.24
CA GLU A 16 16.56 12.45 -1.26
C GLU A 16 16.56 11.23 -0.35
N GLY A 17 16.09 11.39 0.91
CA GLY A 17 15.93 10.27 1.84
C GLY A 17 14.99 9.19 1.30
N ILE A 18 13.85 9.60 0.74
CA ILE A 18 12.89 8.67 0.10
C ILE A 18 13.51 7.92 -1.07
N SER A 19 14.27 8.61 -1.93
CA SER A 19 14.93 7.96 -3.07
C SER A 19 15.92 6.87 -2.62
N GLN A 20 16.64 7.11 -1.53
CA GLN A 20 17.56 6.12 -0.96
C GLN A 20 16.81 4.93 -0.36
N LEU A 21 15.73 5.17 0.39
CA LEU A 21 14.90 4.10 0.96
C LEU A 21 14.27 3.24 -0.15
N VAL A 22 13.74 3.85 -1.21
CA VAL A 22 13.18 3.12 -2.37
C VAL A 22 14.25 2.26 -3.06
N ALA A 23 15.47 2.78 -3.24
CA ALA A 23 16.57 2.00 -3.81
C ALA A 23 16.98 0.82 -2.89
N GLY A 24 16.96 1.03 -1.58
CA GLY A 24 17.15 -0.03 -0.59
C GLY A 24 16.05 -1.09 -0.66
N LEU A 25 14.81 -0.68 -0.91
CA LEU A 25 13.67 -1.57 -1.07
C LEU A 25 13.79 -2.44 -2.34
N ASP A 26 14.18 -1.86 -3.48
CA ASP A 26 14.48 -2.63 -4.71
C ASP A 26 15.60 -3.67 -4.47
N SER A 27 16.60 -3.33 -3.67
CA SER A 27 17.68 -4.26 -3.31
C SER A 27 17.16 -5.39 -2.41
N SER A 28 16.33 -5.05 -1.43
CA SER A 28 15.71 -6.04 -0.52
C SER A 28 14.82 -7.02 -1.26
N VAL A 29 14.05 -6.53 -2.25
CA VAL A 29 13.28 -7.37 -3.18
C VAL A 29 14.19 -8.30 -3.98
N ALA A 30 15.28 -7.79 -4.55
CA ALA A 30 16.20 -8.60 -5.36
C ALA A 30 16.89 -9.70 -4.54
N GLU A 31 17.11 -9.46 -3.26
CA GLU A 31 17.72 -10.38 -2.31
C GLU A 31 16.70 -11.27 -1.58
N ASN A 32 15.40 -11.06 -1.80
CA ASN A 32 14.30 -11.69 -1.05
C ASN A 32 14.49 -11.57 0.47
N ASN A 33 14.86 -10.37 0.93
CA ASN A 33 15.13 -10.05 2.32
C ASN A 33 13.95 -9.30 2.93
N GLU A 34 13.04 -10.04 3.58
CA GLU A 34 11.82 -9.50 4.20
C GLU A 34 12.10 -8.55 5.38
N GLU A 35 13.06 -8.89 6.25
CA GLU A 35 13.42 -8.07 7.42
C GLU A 35 13.88 -6.67 6.98
N SER A 36 14.75 -6.62 5.95
CA SER A 36 15.21 -5.35 5.37
C SER A 36 14.06 -4.63 4.64
N ALA A 37 13.18 -5.34 3.94
CA ALA A 37 12.04 -4.72 3.25
C ALA A 37 11.05 -4.09 4.24
N GLU A 38 10.71 -4.79 5.33
CA GLU A 38 9.84 -4.30 6.41
C GLU A 38 10.45 -3.05 7.04
N ALA A 39 11.70 -3.09 7.49
CA ALA A 39 12.36 -1.97 8.16
C ALA A 39 12.40 -0.69 7.28
N ILE A 40 12.62 -0.86 5.97
CA ILE A 40 12.63 0.24 5.01
C ILE A 40 11.22 0.79 4.78
N LEU A 41 10.21 -0.07 4.62
CA LEU A 41 8.82 0.36 4.48
C LEU A 41 8.34 1.10 5.72
N ASP A 42 8.77 0.68 6.90
CA ASP A 42 8.47 1.32 8.17
C ASP A 42 9.10 2.73 8.26
N ALA A 43 10.34 2.88 7.81
CA ALA A 43 10.98 4.19 7.69
C ALA A 43 10.22 5.10 6.72
N ILE A 44 9.81 4.57 5.56
CA ILE A 44 8.96 5.30 4.60
C ILE A 44 7.63 5.70 5.25
N LEU A 45 7.01 4.82 6.03
CA LEU A 45 5.75 5.09 6.72
C LEU A 45 5.91 6.19 7.79
N ARG A 46 7.00 6.18 8.55
CA ARG A 46 7.32 7.23 9.53
C ARG A 46 7.51 8.57 8.83
N MET A 47 8.34 8.62 7.79
CA MET A 47 8.60 9.85 7.01
C MET A 47 7.35 10.41 6.34
N SER A 48 6.44 9.54 5.86
CA SER A 48 5.17 9.94 5.24
C SER A 48 4.07 10.30 6.24
N SER A 49 4.19 9.87 7.50
CA SER A 49 3.24 10.20 8.56
C SER A 49 3.45 11.59 9.15
N ASP A 50 4.62 12.19 8.96
CA ASP A 50 4.85 13.58 9.31
C ASP A 50 4.09 14.50 8.34
N ILE A 51 2.97 15.06 8.85
CA ILE A 51 1.96 15.91 8.18
C ILE A 51 2.57 17.14 7.44
N LYS A 52 3.88 17.38 7.54
CA LYS A 52 4.59 18.56 7.02
C LYS A 52 5.40 18.36 5.74
N SER A 53 5.44 17.16 5.14
CA SER A 53 6.25 16.93 3.94
C SER A 53 5.44 16.48 2.71
N PRO A 54 4.69 17.40 2.07
CA PRO A 54 4.13 17.17 0.73
C PRO A 54 5.17 16.67 -0.27
N GLU A 55 6.43 17.11 -0.12
CA GLU A 55 7.57 16.70 -0.94
C GLU A 55 7.90 15.20 -0.79
N VAL A 56 7.75 14.64 0.42
CA VAL A 56 7.95 13.19 0.66
C VAL A 56 6.87 12.38 -0.06
N LEU A 57 5.62 12.79 0.07
CA LEU A 57 4.49 12.08 -0.55
C LEU A 57 4.56 12.18 -2.08
N GLN A 58 4.91 13.35 -2.62
CA GLN A 58 5.14 13.55 -4.05
C GLN A 58 6.33 12.73 -4.57
N SER A 59 7.42 12.64 -3.80
CA SER A 59 8.57 11.79 -4.16
C SER A 59 8.18 10.32 -4.19
N LEU A 60 7.46 9.83 -3.17
CA LEU A 60 6.96 8.46 -3.13
C LEU A 60 6.07 8.15 -4.33
N ALA A 61 5.26 9.12 -4.75
CA ALA A 61 4.42 8.97 -5.92
C ALA A 61 5.16 8.75 -7.24
N GLY A 62 6.29 9.43 -7.43
CA GLY A 62 7.17 9.18 -8.58
C GLY A 62 7.72 7.76 -8.65
N HIS A 63 7.77 7.04 -7.52
CA HIS A 63 8.31 5.68 -7.40
C HIS A 63 7.23 4.57 -7.31
N GLN A 64 5.95 4.96 -7.20
CA GLN A 64 4.86 4.07 -6.82
C GLN A 64 4.72 2.81 -7.69
N THR A 65 4.91 2.89 -9.00
CA THR A 65 4.38 1.84 -9.89
C THR A 65 5.22 0.58 -10.00
N THR A 66 6.54 0.68 -9.79
CA THR A 66 7.45 -0.45 -10.07
C THR A 66 7.96 -1.12 -8.80
N THR A 67 8.49 -0.36 -7.83
CA THR A 67 9.12 -0.97 -6.64
C THR A 67 8.08 -1.58 -5.70
N PHE A 68 7.02 -0.84 -5.35
CA PHE A 68 5.95 -1.36 -4.49
C PHE A 68 5.17 -2.53 -5.11
N ALA A 69 5.01 -2.55 -6.44
CA ALA A 69 4.43 -3.69 -7.15
C ALA A 69 5.30 -4.95 -7.00
N LYS A 70 6.63 -4.81 -7.12
CA LYS A 70 7.54 -5.94 -6.89
C LYS A 70 7.53 -6.40 -5.44
N VAL A 71 7.47 -5.49 -4.48
CA VAL A 71 7.36 -5.84 -3.04
C VAL A 71 6.11 -6.68 -2.82
N LEU A 72 4.96 -6.21 -3.29
CA LEU A 72 3.69 -6.92 -3.17
C LEU A 72 3.74 -8.30 -3.83
N ALA A 73 4.38 -8.43 -5.00
CA ALA A 73 4.50 -9.70 -5.70
C ALA A 73 5.50 -10.67 -5.02
N THR A 74 6.59 -10.15 -4.45
CA THR A 74 7.70 -10.95 -3.89
C THR A 74 7.38 -11.42 -2.48
N PHE A 75 6.84 -10.52 -1.65
CA PHE A 75 6.60 -10.75 -0.22
C PHE A 75 5.11 -10.97 0.08
N LEU A 76 4.36 -11.52 -0.88
CA LEU A 76 2.91 -11.70 -0.77
C LEU A 76 2.51 -12.48 0.50
N GLU A 77 3.30 -13.47 0.89
CA GLU A 77 3.05 -14.34 2.04
C GLU A 77 3.55 -13.71 3.36
N GLU A 78 4.30 -12.61 3.32
CA GLU A 78 4.89 -11.97 4.49
C GLU A 78 3.97 -10.87 5.02
N VAL A 79 3.13 -11.24 5.99
CA VAL A 79 2.07 -10.37 6.53
C VAL A 79 2.57 -8.99 6.97
N THR A 80 3.70 -8.93 7.68
CA THR A 80 4.23 -7.68 8.24
C THR A 80 4.65 -6.73 7.12
N VAL A 81 5.34 -7.25 6.10
CA VAL A 81 5.73 -6.48 4.90
C VAL A 81 4.50 -5.95 4.17
N ILE A 82 3.47 -6.77 3.97
CA ILE A 82 2.26 -6.38 3.25
C ILE A 82 1.43 -5.36 4.03
N GLU A 83 1.29 -5.52 5.35
CA GLU A 83 0.56 -4.57 6.19
C GLU A 83 1.20 -3.18 6.12
N VAL A 84 2.52 -3.09 6.31
CA VAL A 84 3.25 -1.82 6.25
C VAL A 84 3.21 -1.25 4.83
N LEU A 85 3.33 -2.09 3.80
CA LEU A 85 3.17 -1.65 2.41
C LEU A 85 1.80 -1.03 2.17
N PHE A 86 0.71 -1.66 2.62
CA PHE A 86 -0.64 -1.11 2.45
C PHE A 86 -0.82 0.19 3.24
N ALA A 87 -0.24 0.30 4.43
CA ALA A 87 -0.22 1.54 5.19
C ALA A 87 0.51 2.66 4.42
N VAL A 88 1.68 2.38 3.82
CA VAL A 88 2.43 3.32 2.97
C VAL A 88 1.60 3.72 1.75
N LEU A 89 1.02 2.76 1.02
CA LEU A 89 0.19 3.04 -0.15
C LEU A 89 -0.97 3.96 0.23
N ASN A 90 -1.69 3.67 1.31
CA ASN A 90 -2.77 4.53 1.77
C ASN A 90 -2.30 5.97 2.04
N LYS A 91 -1.12 6.17 2.65
CA LYS A 91 -0.59 7.52 2.91
C LYS A 91 -0.30 8.30 1.64
N ILE A 92 0.33 7.66 0.65
CA ILE A 92 0.74 8.36 -0.56
C ILE A 92 -0.49 8.86 -1.35
N HIS A 93 -1.54 8.04 -1.45
CA HIS A 93 -2.71 8.40 -2.23
C HIS A 93 -3.61 9.46 -1.57
N MET A 94 -3.48 9.71 -0.26
CA MET A 94 -4.13 10.86 0.38
C MET A 94 -3.55 12.21 -0.09
N SER A 95 -2.43 12.22 -0.81
CA SER A 95 -1.70 13.43 -1.19
C SER A 95 -1.79 13.84 -2.67
N GLU A 96 -2.23 12.94 -3.55
CA GLU A 96 -2.23 13.15 -5.01
C GLU A 96 -3.65 13.25 -5.59
N ASP A 97 -3.72 13.63 -6.88
CA ASP A 97 -4.93 13.42 -7.69
C ASP A 97 -5.22 11.91 -7.73
N PRO A 98 -6.36 11.44 -7.19
CA PRO A 98 -6.69 10.01 -7.16
C PRO A 98 -6.62 9.30 -8.53
N ALA A 99 -6.66 10.06 -9.63
CA ALA A 99 -6.46 9.55 -10.99
C ALA A 99 -5.04 9.00 -11.29
N SER A 100 -4.01 9.32 -10.49
CA SER A 100 -2.62 8.84 -10.67
C SER A 100 -2.29 7.55 -9.89
N SER A 101 -3.31 6.83 -9.39
CA SER A 101 -3.16 5.72 -8.44
C SER A 101 -2.12 4.65 -8.82
N PHE A 102 -1.55 4.02 -7.77
CA PHE A 102 -0.64 2.88 -7.78
C PHE A 102 -1.01 1.89 -8.88
N GLY A 103 -0.34 2.05 -10.01
CA GLY A 103 -0.49 1.30 -11.25
C GLY A 103 -1.91 0.83 -11.54
N SER A 104 -2.57 1.49 -12.49
CA SER A 104 -3.72 0.93 -13.23
C SER A 104 -3.40 -0.33 -14.05
N VAL A 105 -2.29 -1.01 -13.73
CA VAL A 105 -1.91 -2.30 -14.28
C VAL A 105 -2.74 -3.35 -13.55
N ARG A 106 -3.54 -4.10 -14.30
CA ARG A 106 -4.39 -5.20 -13.79
C ARG A 106 -3.68 -6.13 -12.82
N GLU A 107 -2.38 -6.36 -13.01
CA GLU A 107 -1.54 -7.16 -12.12
C GLU A 107 -1.44 -6.59 -10.69
N ASN A 108 -1.30 -5.27 -10.53
CA ASN A 108 -1.24 -4.63 -9.21
C ASN A 108 -2.58 -4.78 -8.49
N VAL A 109 -3.70 -4.58 -9.21
CA VAL A 109 -5.05 -4.82 -8.68
C VAL A 109 -5.19 -6.26 -8.21
N ALA A 110 -4.85 -7.22 -9.08
CA ALA A 110 -4.95 -8.64 -8.76
C ALA A 110 -4.09 -9.00 -7.54
N ASN A 111 -2.87 -8.45 -7.44
CA ASN A 111 -1.99 -8.72 -6.30
C ASN A 111 -2.50 -8.13 -4.99
N VAL A 112 -3.13 -6.94 -5.00
CA VAL A 112 -3.76 -6.36 -3.79
C VAL A 112 -4.91 -7.25 -3.32
N LEU A 113 -5.78 -7.68 -4.23
CA LEU A 113 -6.89 -8.57 -3.89
C LEU A 113 -6.39 -9.93 -3.41
N LYS A 114 -5.35 -10.47 -4.07
CA LYS A 114 -4.72 -11.73 -3.67
C LYS A 114 -4.11 -11.65 -2.28
N ALA A 115 -3.46 -10.54 -1.92
CA ALA A 115 -2.91 -10.34 -0.59
C ALA A 115 -4.00 -10.34 0.49
N MET A 116 -5.16 -9.71 0.21
CA MET A 116 -6.30 -9.76 1.12
C MET A 116 -6.88 -11.17 1.27
N ASP A 117 -6.87 -11.98 0.21
CA ASP A 117 -7.31 -13.38 0.29
C ASP A 117 -6.31 -14.24 1.09
N THR A 118 -5.01 -14.11 0.81
CA THR A 118 -3.93 -14.84 1.50
C THR A 118 -3.97 -14.61 3.01
N HIS A 119 -4.19 -13.36 3.43
CA HIS A 119 -4.16 -12.95 4.85
C HIS A 119 -5.55 -12.78 5.47
N SER A 120 -6.56 -13.44 4.90
CA SER A 120 -7.95 -13.30 5.36
C SER A 120 -8.23 -13.91 6.75
N GLU A 121 -7.36 -14.79 7.24
CA GLU A 121 -7.47 -15.44 8.55
C GLU A 121 -6.50 -14.84 9.57
N GLY A 122 -6.93 -13.79 10.30
CA GLY A 122 -6.22 -13.30 11.50
C GLY A 122 -5.68 -11.87 11.41
N GLU A 123 -5.69 -11.25 10.23
CA GLU A 123 -4.98 -9.99 9.98
C GLU A 123 -5.95 -8.83 9.73
N GLU A 124 -6.75 -8.48 10.74
CA GLU A 124 -7.78 -7.44 10.65
C GLU A 124 -7.21 -6.11 10.15
N THR A 125 -6.05 -5.68 10.69
CA THR A 125 -5.38 -4.43 10.31
C THR A 125 -4.97 -4.41 8.83
N LEU A 126 -4.38 -5.50 8.32
CA LEU A 126 -4.05 -5.64 6.90
C LEU A 126 -5.30 -5.52 6.03
N ILE A 127 -6.41 -6.18 6.41
CA ILE A 127 -7.67 -6.12 5.66
C ILE A 127 -8.28 -4.71 5.70
N GLU A 128 -8.16 -4.00 6.83
CA GLU A 128 -8.55 -2.59 6.92
C GLU A 128 -7.76 -1.71 5.95
N TYR A 129 -6.43 -1.84 5.93
CA TYR A 129 -5.59 -1.10 5.01
C TYR A 129 -5.86 -1.51 3.55
N GLY A 130 -6.10 -2.78 3.28
CA GLY A 130 -6.49 -3.28 1.95
C GLY A 130 -7.77 -2.60 1.45
N CYS A 131 -8.79 -2.46 2.30
CA CYS A 131 -10.01 -1.71 1.97
C CYS A 131 -9.72 -0.22 1.65
N GLN A 132 -8.80 0.41 2.39
CA GLN A 132 -8.40 1.80 2.14
C GLN A 132 -7.62 1.94 0.83
N VAL A 133 -6.71 1.01 0.53
CA VAL A 133 -5.98 0.96 -0.74
C VAL A 133 -6.96 0.81 -1.90
N ILE A 134 -7.92 -0.12 -1.83
CA ILE A 134 -8.99 -0.28 -2.85
C ILE A 134 -9.77 1.02 -3.04
N ASN A 135 -10.24 1.63 -1.95
CA ASN A 135 -10.97 2.88 -2.00
C ASN A 135 -10.16 3.96 -2.73
N THR A 136 -8.87 4.05 -2.42
CA THR A 136 -8.04 5.13 -2.97
C THR A 136 -7.60 4.85 -4.40
N MET A 137 -7.41 3.59 -4.78
CA MET A 137 -7.18 3.19 -6.18
C MET A 137 -8.37 3.52 -7.08
N ALA A 138 -9.60 3.39 -6.55
CA ALA A 138 -10.84 3.60 -7.30
C ALA A 138 -11.32 5.07 -7.32
N LEU A 139 -10.99 5.84 -6.28
CA LEU A 139 -11.43 7.23 -6.15
C LEU A 139 -10.96 8.04 -7.36
N GLY A 140 -11.86 8.75 -8.05
CA GLY A 140 -11.51 9.57 -9.22
C GLY A 140 -10.96 8.80 -10.44
N ASN A 141 -10.80 7.48 -10.36
CA ASN A 141 -10.17 6.64 -11.39
C ASN A 141 -11.13 5.54 -11.86
N GLU A 142 -11.99 5.88 -12.82
CA GLU A 142 -13.01 4.94 -13.35
C GLU A 142 -12.41 3.70 -13.99
N ALA A 143 -11.21 3.79 -14.57
CA ALA A 143 -10.53 2.65 -15.18
C ALA A 143 -10.08 1.64 -14.11
N ALA A 144 -9.44 2.10 -13.04
CA ALA A 144 -9.06 1.25 -11.91
C ALA A 144 -10.29 0.68 -11.20
N ALA A 145 -11.34 1.48 -10.99
CA ALA A 145 -12.60 1.01 -10.42
C ALA A 145 -13.22 -0.13 -11.24
N LYS A 146 -13.25 0.00 -12.58
CA LYS A 146 -13.72 -1.06 -13.47
C LYS A 146 -12.88 -2.34 -13.37
N MET A 147 -11.55 -2.22 -13.30
CA MET A 147 -10.66 -3.37 -13.14
C MET A 147 -10.87 -4.07 -11.80
N LEU A 148 -10.98 -3.33 -10.69
CA LEU A 148 -11.29 -3.88 -9.37
C LEU A 148 -12.58 -4.71 -9.39
N ILE A 149 -13.63 -4.21 -10.05
CA ILE A 149 -14.89 -4.95 -10.21
C ILE A 149 -14.70 -6.20 -11.06
N GLU A 150 -13.99 -6.11 -12.19
CA GLU A 150 -13.71 -7.25 -13.07
C GLU A 150 -12.88 -8.35 -12.38
N GLU A 151 -11.98 -7.97 -11.46
CA GLU A 151 -11.14 -8.90 -10.68
C GLU A 151 -11.83 -9.40 -9.40
N GLY A 152 -13.11 -9.08 -9.17
CA GLY A 152 -13.91 -9.67 -8.09
C GLY A 152 -13.77 -9.01 -6.72
N VAL A 153 -13.46 -7.71 -6.67
CA VAL A 153 -13.36 -6.94 -5.42
C VAL A 153 -14.60 -7.00 -4.53
N GLU A 154 -15.80 -7.20 -5.10
CA GLU A 154 -17.06 -7.23 -4.35
C GLU A 154 -17.10 -8.37 -3.32
N GLU A 155 -16.62 -9.55 -3.70
CA GLU A 155 -16.55 -10.72 -2.82
C GLU A 155 -15.57 -10.45 -1.66
N ARG A 156 -14.42 -9.84 -1.97
CA ARG A 156 -13.39 -9.50 -0.97
C ARG A 156 -13.88 -8.44 0.01
N LEU A 157 -14.57 -7.41 -0.47
CA LEU A 157 -15.16 -6.39 0.41
C LEU A 157 -16.30 -6.97 1.27
N SER A 158 -17.03 -7.98 0.77
CA SER A 158 -18.05 -8.66 1.55
C SER A 158 -17.42 -9.52 2.65
N ALA A 159 -16.35 -10.27 2.33
CA ALA A 159 -15.57 -11.03 3.31
C ALA A 159 -14.87 -10.12 4.35
N ALA A 160 -14.29 -9.00 3.91
CA ALA A 160 -13.64 -8.03 4.78
C ALA A 160 -14.58 -7.49 5.86
N LYS A 161 -15.88 -7.37 5.58
CA LYS A 161 -16.88 -6.97 6.58
C LYS A 161 -17.04 -7.97 7.71
N GLU A 162 -16.84 -9.26 7.43
CA GLU A 162 -16.91 -10.34 8.43
C GLU A 162 -15.60 -10.45 9.22
N ILE A 163 -14.47 -10.15 8.58
CA ILE A 163 -13.13 -10.17 9.19
C ILE A 163 -12.91 -8.96 10.10
N ILE A 164 -13.33 -7.76 9.69
CA ILE A 164 -13.17 -6.53 10.49
C ILE A 164 -14.20 -6.52 11.62
N THR A 165 -13.77 -6.97 12.79
CA THR A 165 -14.59 -7.08 13.99
C THR A 165 -14.86 -5.73 14.65
N ASN A 166 -13.97 -4.75 14.47
CA ASN A 166 -14.16 -3.41 14.97
C ASN A 166 -15.19 -2.64 14.12
N GLU A 167 -16.39 -2.43 14.67
CA GLU A 167 -17.50 -1.72 14.01
C GLU A 167 -17.09 -0.34 13.47
N ARG A 168 -16.16 0.37 14.14
CA ARG A 168 -15.67 1.67 13.68
C ARG A 168 -14.87 1.55 12.38
N ASN A 169 -14.14 0.46 12.20
CA ASN A 169 -13.25 0.24 11.07
C ASN A 169 -13.99 -0.38 9.87
N GLN A 170 -15.17 -0.99 10.08
CA GLN A 170 -16.05 -1.40 8.98
C GLN A 170 -16.44 -0.25 8.03
N LYS A 171 -16.32 1.02 8.47
CA LYS A 171 -16.50 2.19 7.59
C LYS A 171 -15.60 2.14 6.34
N TYR A 172 -14.42 1.51 6.41
CA TYR A 172 -13.48 1.43 5.29
C TYR A 172 -14.03 0.54 4.17
N VAL A 173 -14.70 -0.56 4.51
CA VAL A 173 -15.45 -1.40 3.56
C VAL A 173 -16.56 -0.58 2.90
N VAL A 174 -17.34 0.16 3.70
CA VAL A 174 -18.46 0.98 3.20
C VAL A 174 -17.96 2.07 2.24
N GLN A 175 -16.85 2.72 2.57
CA GLN A 175 -16.23 3.73 1.71
C GLN A 175 -15.76 3.14 0.38
N ALA A 176 -15.04 2.02 0.42
CA ALA A 176 -14.57 1.33 -0.80
C ALA A 176 -15.74 0.94 -1.72
N ARG A 177 -16.80 0.34 -1.15
CA ARG A 177 -18.02 -0.02 -1.89
C ARG A 177 -18.71 1.20 -2.51
N ALA A 178 -18.85 2.28 -1.74
CA ALA A 178 -19.46 3.52 -2.23
C ALA A 178 -18.68 4.13 -3.40
N THR A 179 -17.34 4.13 -3.32
CA THR A 179 -16.46 4.62 -4.39
C THR A 179 -16.57 3.77 -5.66
N LEU A 180 -16.68 2.45 -5.50
CA LEU A 180 -16.86 1.48 -6.59
C LEU A 180 -18.30 1.43 -7.12
N LYS A 181 -19.28 2.02 -6.41
CA LYS A 181 -20.72 2.00 -6.72
C LYS A 181 -21.31 0.58 -6.72
N ILE A 182 -20.93 -0.25 -5.73
CA ILE A 182 -21.37 -1.64 -5.50
C ILE A 182 -21.85 -1.89 -4.05
#